data_AF-A0A957UTE1-F1
#
_entry.id   AF-A0A957UTE1-F1
#
_cell.length_a   1.000
_cell.length_b   1.000
_cell.length_c   1.000
_cell.angle_alpha   90.00
_cell.angle_beta   90.00
_cell.angle_gamma   90.00
#
_symmetry.space_group_name_H-M   'P 1'
#
loop_
_entity.id
_entity.type
_entity.pdbx_description
1 polymer ?
#
loop_
_entity_poly.entity_id
_entity_poly.type
_entity_poly.pdbx_seq_one_letter_code
_entity_poly.pdbx_strand_id
1 'polypeptide(L)' 'EKLFEEGGATYDTAVRKEKYGEVQKIIAEDQPYIFLFYQKAWSGQNKRIQGIEPTALGIGWNSEDWYIEATQ' A
#
# COMPACT_ATOMS: atom_id res chain seq x y z
N GLU A 1 19.55 -7.55 9.78
CA GLU A 1 18.74 -8.77 9.98
C GLU A 1 18.00 -8.77 11.32
N LYS A 2 18.70 -8.63 12.46
CA LYS A 2 18.12 -8.57 13.82
C LYS A 2 16.85 -7.70 13.99
N LEU A 3 16.80 -6.49 13.41
CA LEU A 3 15.63 -5.61 13.51
C LEU A 3 14.37 -6.19 12.85
N PHE A 4 14.52 -6.95 11.76
CA PHE A 4 13.40 -7.62 11.09
C PHE A 4 12.90 -8.80 11.92
N GLU A 5 13.80 -9.54 12.56
CA GLU A 5 13.42 -10.64 13.46
C GLU A 5 12.64 -10.11 14.68
N GLU A 6 13.13 -9.04 15.32
CA GLU A 6 12.47 -8.39 16.46
C GLU A 6 11.07 -7.84 16.07
N GLY A 7 10.96 -7.20 14.90
CA GLY A 7 9.67 -6.74 14.38
C GLY A 7 8.71 -7.88 14.02
N GLY A 8 9.23 -8.97 13.44
CA GLY A 8 8.45 -10.14 13.06
C GLY A 8 7.95 -10.96 14.25
N ALA A 9 8.70 -10.98 15.36
CA ALA A 9 8.42 -11.78 16.55
C ALA A 9 7.32 -11.21 17.46
N THR A 10 6.93 -9.95 17.29
CA THR A 10 5.87 -9.30 18.09
C THR A 10 4.61 -9.08 17.26
N TYR A 11 3.43 -9.14 17.89
CA TYR A 11 2.15 -8.73 17.28
C TYR A 11 1.80 -7.26 17.54
N ASP A 12 2.55 -6.58 18.41
CA ASP A 12 2.34 -5.16 18.71
C ASP A 12 2.78 -4.31 17.51
N THR A 13 1.82 -3.53 16.99
CA THR A 13 2.04 -2.67 15.82
C THR A 13 2.92 -1.47 16.15
N ALA A 14 2.89 -0.97 17.39
CA ALA A 14 3.74 0.14 17.82
C ALA A 14 5.22 -0.28 17.81
N VAL A 15 5.51 -1.45 18.38
CA VAL A 15 6.87 -2.03 18.40
C VAL A 15 7.35 -2.33 16.98
N ARG A 16 6.50 -2.91 16.12
CA ARG A 16 6.85 -3.11 14.70
C ARG A 16 7.21 -1.80 14.02
N LYS A 17 6.38 -0.76 14.18
CA LYS A 17 6.60 0.53 13.52
C LYS A 17 7.94 1.14 13.91
N GLU A 18 8.30 1.07 15.19
CA GLU A 18 9.61 1.54 15.68
C GLU A 18 10.75 0.79 14.98
N LYS A 19 10.74 -0.54 15.01
CA LYS A 19 11.81 -1.38 14.44
C LYS A 19 11.96 -1.23 12.93
N TYR A 20 10.86 -1.23 12.19
CA TYR A 20 10.90 -0.97 10.75
C TYR A 20 11.32 0.47 10.43
N GLY A 21 11.03 1.44 11.30
CA GLY A 21 11.52 2.81 11.18
C GLY A 21 13.04 2.91 11.26
N GLU A 22 13.65 2.18 12.20
CA GLU A 22 15.12 2.09 12.30
C GLU A 22 15.75 1.49 11.05
N VAL A 23 15.14 0.43 10.51
CA VAL A 23 15.58 -0.17 9.23
C VAL A 23 15.52 0.85 8.09
N GLN A 24 14.41 1.60 7.95
CA GLN A 24 14.28 2.62 6.91
C GLN A 24 15.35 3.71 7.03
N LYS A 25 15.73 4.08 8.25
CA LYS A 25 16.82 5.03 8.49
C LYS A 25 18.16 4.50 8.00
N ILE A 26 18.49 3.24 8.30
CA ILE A 26 19.72 2.60 7.81
C ILE A 26 19.75 2.58 6.28
N ILE A 27 18.64 2.21 5.63
CA ILE A 27 18.55 2.20 4.16
C ILE A 27 18.76 3.62 3.59
N ALA A 28 18.21 4.65 4.22
CA ALA A 28 18.40 6.02 3.78
C ALA A 28 19.84 6.52 3.93
N GLU A 29 20.56 6.07 4.97
CA GLU A 29 21.94 6.47 5.27
C GLU A 29 22.97 5.71 4.41
N ASP A 30 22.84 4.39 4.27
CA ASP A 30 23.76 3.55 3.50
C ASP A 30 23.55 3.65 1.98
N GLN A 31 22.42 4.25 1.57
CA GLN A 31 22.04 4.48 0.17
C GLN A 31 22.20 3.28 -0.79
N PRO A 32 21.80 2.04 -0.41
CA PRO A 32 21.77 0.92 -1.37
C PRO A 32 20.74 1.15 -2.50
N TYR A 33 19.74 1.99 -2.23
CA TYR A 33 18.76 2.49 -3.19
C TYR A 33 18.53 3.99 -2.96
N ILE A 34 18.34 4.73 -4.04
CA ILE A 34 17.98 6.15 -3.99
C ILE A 34 16.46 6.28 -4.19
N PHE A 35 15.76 6.68 -3.13
CA PHE A 35 14.33 6.97 -3.21
C PHE A 35 14.10 8.27 -3.97
N LEU A 36 13.44 8.18 -5.14
CA LEU A 36 13.18 9.35 -5.98
C LEU A 36 11.83 10.00 -5.63
N PHE A 37 10.74 9.25 -5.78
CA PHE A 37 9.38 9.73 -5.50
C PHE A 37 8.38 8.57 -5.43
N TYR A 38 7.22 8.82 -4.82
CA TYR A 38 6.06 7.93 -4.90
C TYR A 38 5.24 8.26 -6.15
N GLN A 39 5.04 7.27 -7.02
CA GLN A 39 4.29 7.47 -8.25
C GLN A 39 2.80 7.68 -7.95
N LYS A 40 2.19 8.70 -8.56
CA LYS A 40 0.74 8.85 -8.57
C LYS A 40 0.15 7.90 -9.61
N ALA A 41 -0.84 7.11 -9.20
CA ALA A 41 -1.61 6.28 -10.12
C ALA A 41 -2.90 6.99 -10.51
N TRP A 42 -3.26 6.88 -11.80
CA TRP A 42 -4.53 7.33 -12.34
C TRP A 42 -5.18 6.15 -13.07
N SER A 43 -6.47 5.97 -12.87
CA SER A 43 -7.23 4.91 -13.48
C SER A 43 -8.42 5.52 -14.24
N GLY A 44 -8.61 5.11 -15.50
CA GLY A 44 -9.75 5.53 -16.33
C GLY A 44 -10.80 4.42 -16.40
N GLN A 45 -12.00 4.69 -15.90
CA GLN A 45 -13.10 3.73 -15.89
C GLN A 45 -14.27 4.22 -16.73
N ASN A 46 -15.02 3.27 -17.32
CA ASN A 46 -16.25 3.61 -18.00
C ASN A 46 -17.28 4.09 -16.97
N LYS A 47 -17.97 5.21 -17.24
CA LYS A 47 -18.97 5.80 -16.34
C LYS A 47 -20.15 4.87 -15.99
N ARG A 48 -20.36 3.79 -16.73
CA ARG A 48 -21.39 2.79 -16.45
C ARG A 48 -21.02 1.85 -15.30
N ILE A 49 -19.73 1.71 -15.00
CA ILE A 49 -19.24 0.85 -13.92
C ILE A 49 -19.38 1.63 -12.62
N GLN A 50 -20.20 1.10 -11.72
CA GLN A 50 -20.48 1.65 -10.39
C GLN A 50 -19.98 0.69 -9.31
N GLY A 51 -19.92 1.17 -8.07
CA GLY A 51 -19.44 0.36 -6.93
C GLY A 51 -17.91 0.31 -6.77
N ILE A 52 -17.14 1.10 -7.53
CA ILE A 52 -15.68 1.15 -7.39
C ILE A 52 -15.30 1.94 -6.13
N GLU A 53 -14.57 1.32 -5.21
CA GLU A 53 -14.03 1.97 -4.02
C GLU A 53 -12.51 2.11 -4.13
N PRO A 54 -11.96 3.32 -4.30
CA PRO A 54 -10.51 3.49 -4.39
C PRO A 54 -9.81 3.27 -3.04
N THR A 55 -8.73 2.47 -3.03
CA THR A 55 -7.83 2.35 -1.86
C THR A 55 -6.39 2.65 -2.24
N ALA A 56 -5.53 2.80 -1.24
CA ALA A 56 -4.10 2.96 -1.44
C ALA A 56 -3.44 1.75 -2.14
N LEU A 57 -4.06 0.57 -2.08
CA LEU A 57 -3.60 -0.65 -2.77
C LEU A 57 -4.09 -0.74 -4.21
N GLY A 58 -5.02 0.13 -4.61
CA GLY A 58 -5.61 0.17 -5.95
C GLY A 58 -7.14 0.09 -5.91
N ILE A 59 -7.76 0.23 -7.09
CA ILE A 59 -9.22 0.17 -7.24
C ILE A 59 -9.76 -1.26 -7.28
N GLY A 60 -8.95 -2.25 -7.67
CA GLY A 60 -9.42 -3.60 -7.96
C GLY A 60 -9.69 -4.49 -6.73
N TRP A 61 -9.51 -3.98 -5.51
CA TRP A 61 -9.66 -4.77 -4.29
C TRP A 61 -11.12 -5.21 -4.04
N ASN A 62 -12.11 -4.46 -4.55
CA ASN A 62 -13.54 -4.73 -4.42
C ASN A 62 -14.20 -5.00 -5.78
N SER A 63 -13.44 -5.54 -6.74
CA SER A 63 -13.93 -5.78 -8.11
C SER A 63 -15.18 -6.67 -8.19
N GLU A 64 -15.39 -7.53 -7.19
CA GLU A 64 -16.55 -8.40 -7.01
C GLU A 64 -17.86 -7.62 -6.76
N ASP A 65 -17.76 -6.41 -6.23
CA ASP A 65 -18.92 -5.55 -5.91
C ASP A 65 -19.27 -4.60 -7.06
N TRP A 66 -18.51 -4.63 -8.15
CA TRP A 66 -18.73 -3.72 -9.28
C TRP A 66 -19.93 -4.16 -10.10
N TYR A 67 -20.74 -3.18 -10.51
CA TYR A 67 -21.95 -3.45 -11.27
C TYR A 67 -22.21 -2.42 -12.36
N ILE A 68 -23.12 -2.78 -13.26
CA ILE A 68 -23.66 -1.90 -14.31
C ILE A 68 -25.17 -1.85 -14.09
N GLU A 69 -25.72 -0.65 -13.95
CA GLU A 69 -27.17 -0.47 -13.88
C GLU A 69 -27.82 -0.85 -15.23
N ALA A 70 -28.88 -1.66 -15.17
CA ALA A 70 -29.65 -1.98 -16.37
C ALA A 70 -30.37 -0.73 -16.86
N THR A 71 -30.12 -0.35 -18.11
CA THR A 71 -30.85 0.73 -18.77
C THR A 71 -32.33 0.33 -18.88
N GLN A 72 -33.24 1.14 -18.34
CA GLN A 72 -34.69 1.00 -18.55
C GLN A 72 -35.08 1.23 -20.00
#